data_AF-A0A8X6XK99-F1
#
_entry.id   AF-A0A8X6XK99-F1
#
_cell.length_a   1.000
_cell.length_b   1.000
_cell.length_c   1.000
_cell.angle_alpha   90.00
_cell.angle_beta   90.00
_cell.angle_gamma   90.00
#
_symmetry.space_group_name_H-M   'P 1'
#
loop_
_entity.id
_entity.type
_entity.pdbx_description
1 polymer ?
#
loop_
_entity_poly.entity_id
_entity_poly.type
_entity_poly.pdbx_seq_one_letter_code
_entity_poly.pdbx_strand_id
1 'polypeptide(L)'
;MLHPFLDDEKIPRVGKRLRNSSLPEKTKHPIILPKSHYVTELIVRHKHLHGGSELILSALRMQYWIISARTKSHEKMCPLF
;
A
#
# COMPACT_ATOMS: atom_id res chain seq x y z
N MET A 1 7.10 8.40 11.82
CA MET A 1 5.69 8.58 12.23
C MET A 1 4.81 8.60 11.00
N LEU A 2 3.77 7.75 10.94
CA LEU A 2 2.70 7.87 9.95
C LEU A 2 1.91 9.14 10.27
N HIS A 3 1.70 10.00 9.27
CA HIS A 3 0.86 11.19 9.41
C HIS A 3 -0.35 10.99 8.48
N PRO A 4 -1.33 10.18 8.90
CA PRO A 4 -2.50 9.89 8.08
C PRO A 4 -3.35 11.15 7.93
N PHE A 5 -3.87 11.38 6.73
CA PHE A 5 -4.83 12.44 6.45
C PHE A 5 -5.85 11.94 5.42
N LEU A 6 -7.00 12.62 5.34
CA LEU A 6 -7.99 12.37 4.29
C LEU A 6 -7.73 13.35 3.15
N ASP A 7 -7.64 12.80 1.95
CA ASP A 7 -7.57 13.56 0.71
C ASP A 7 -8.93 14.20 0.37
N ASP A 8 -8.98 15.03 -0.67
CA ASP A 8 -10.24 15.61 -1.18
C ASP A 8 -11.28 14.54 -1.56
N GLU A 9 -10.80 13.36 -2.00
CA GLU A 9 -11.63 12.19 -2.31
C GLU A 9 -12.07 11.39 -1.06
N LYS A 10 -11.81 11.87 0.17
CA LYS A 10 -12.04 11.17 1.45
C LYS A 10 -11.32 9.83 1.59
N ILE A 11 -10.21 9.67 0.86
CA ILE A 11 -9.36 8.47 0.92
C ILE A 11 -8.23 8.70 1.94
N PRO A 12 -7.97 7.74 2.85
CA PRO A 12 -6.87 7.85 3.81
C PRO A 12 -5.51 7.70 3.10
N ARG A 13 -4.62 8.68 3.30
CA ARG A 13 -3.27 8.76 2.69
C ARG A 13 -2.18 9.09 3.72
N VAL A 14 -0.92 8.83 3.37
CA VAL A 14 0.26 9.17 4.21
C VAL A 14 0.89 10.51 3.83
N GLY A 15 0.95 11.45 4.76
CA GLY A 15 1.35 12.85 4.50
C GLY A 15 2.84 13.15 4.31
N LYS A 16 3.78 12.22 4.58
CA LYS A 16 5.18 12.63 4.86
C LYS A 16 6.33 11.83 4.23
N ARG A 17 6.14 11.06 3.15
CA ARG A 17 7.24 10.24 2.59
C ARG A 17 8.07 10.91 1.49
N LEU A 18 7.47 11.70 0.61
CA LEU A 18 8.12 12.24 -0.60
C LEU A 18 7.82 13.73 -0.83
N ARG A 19 7.72 14.50 0.27
CA ARG A 19 7.27 15.89 0.24
C ARG A 19 8.15 16.81 -0.65
N ASN A 20 9.42 16.45 -0.82
CA ASN A 20 10.40 17.24 -1.58
C ASN A 20 10.72 16.71 -2.99
N SER A 21 9.92 15.79 -3.53
CA SER A 21 10.12 15.28 -4.90
C SER A 21 9.29 16.06 -5.92
N SER A 22 9.69 16.05 -7.20
CA SER A 22 8.86 16.57 -8.31
C SER A 22 7.77 15.59 -8.76
N LEU A 23 7.45 14.58 -7.94
CA LEU A 23 6.46 13.56 -8.27
C LEU A 23 5.01 14.09 -8.11
N PRO A 24 4.03 13.48 -8.79
CA PRO A 24 2.61 13.79 -8.59
C PRO A 24 2.19 13.61 -7.13
N GLU A 25 1.26 14.43 -6.64
CA GLU A 25 0.79 14.39 -5.23
C GLU A 25 0.27 13.01 -4.80
N LYS A 26 -0.41 12.30 -5.71
CA LYS A 26 -0.89 10.93 -5.48
C LYS A 26 0.25 9.93 -5.24
N THR A 27 1.42 10.15 -5.83
CA THR A 27 2.63 9.34 -5.60
C THR A 27 3.35 9.77 -4.32
N LYS A 28 3.25 11.06 -3.96
CA LYS A 28 3.81 11.58 -2.70
C LYS A 28 3.07 11.08 -1.47
N HIS A 29 1.76 10.88 -1.64
CA HIS A 29 0.80 10.52 -0.60
C HIS A 29 0.12 9.18 -0.93
N PRO A 30 0.81 8.04 -0.72
CA PRO A 30 0.26 6.73 -1.02
C PRO A 30 -0.99 6.46 -0.18
N ILE A 31 -1.91 5.69 -0.76
CA ILE A 31 -3.18 5.30 -0.14
C ILE A 31 -2.92 4.28 0.96
N ILE A 32 -3.54 4.46 2.12
CA ILE A 32 -3.47 3.50 3.21
C ILE A 32 -4.37 2.31 2.88
N LEU A 33 -3.79 1.11 2.81
CA LEU A 33 -4.53 -0.13 2.62
C LEU A 33 -4.34 -1.08 3.83
N PRO A 34 -5.42 -1.71 4.34
CA PRO A 34 -5.27 -2.77 5.33
C PRO A 34 -4.70 -4.03 4.67
N LYS A 35 -3.69 -4.66 5.30
CA LYS A 35 -3.09 -5.90 4.78
C LYS A 35 -4.12 -7.03 4.58
N SER A 36 -5.11 -7.12 5.48
CA SER A 36 -6.11 -8.20 5.50
C SER A 36 -7.37 -7.92 4.68
N HIS A 37 -7.38 -6.84 3.87
CA HIS A 37 -8.56 -6.49 3.09
C HIS A 37 -8.57 -7.21 1.74
N TYR A 38 -9.74 -7.66 1.30
CA TYR A 38 -9.92 -8.36 0.01
C TYR A 38 -9.37 -7.55 -1.19
N VAL A 39 -9.53 -6.23 -1.17
CA VAL A 39 -8.97 -5.33 -2.20
C VAL A 39 -7.45 -5.40 -2.25
N THR A 40 -6.77 -5.49 -1.11
CA THR A 40 -5.30 -5.64 -1.05
C THR A 40 -4.88 -6.97 -1.66
N GLU A 41 -5.61 -8.05 -1.37
CA GLU A 41 -5.36 -9.35 -1.98
C GLU A 41 -5.55 -9.31 -3.50
N LEU A 42 -6.65 -8.73 -3.99
CA LEU A 42 -6.91 -8.60 -5.42
C LEU A 42 -5.82 -7.80 -6.13
N ILE A 43 -5.39 -6.68 -5.56
CA ILE A 43 -4.30 -5.85 -6.10
C ILE A 43 -3.01 -6.65 -6.18
N VAL A 44 -2.66 -7.37 -5.11
CA VAL A 44 -1.45 -8.20 -5.05
C VAL A 44 -1.52 -9.33 -6.07
N ARG A 45 -2.65 -10.05 -6.17
CA ARG A 45 -2.84 -11.13 -7.15
C ARG A 45 -2.77 -10.62 -8.59
N HIS A 46 -3.44 -9.50 -8.89
CA HIS A 46 -3.41 -8.90 -10.22
C HIS A 46 -2.00 -8.48 -10.62
N LYS A 47 -1.24 -7.88 -9.70
CA LYS A 47 0.15 -7.48 -10.00
C LYS A 47 1.12 -8.66 -10.10
N HIS A 48 0.89 -9.76 -9.35
CA HIS A 48 1.64 -11.02 -9.47
C HIS A 48 1.62 -11.63 -10.87
N LEU A 49 0.57 -11.39 -11.65
CA LEU A 49 0.49 -11.89 -13.02
C LEU A 49 1.43 -11.16 -14.00
N HIS A 50 2.05 -10.04 -13.58
CA HIS A 50 2.76 -9.13 -14.48
C HIS A 50 4.25 -8.92 -14.14
N GLY A 51 4.86 -9.65 -13.18
CA GLY A 51 6.30 -9.55 -12.91
C GLY A 51 6.80 -10.29 -11.66
N GLY A 52 8.11 -10.23 -11.41
CA GLY A 52 8.72 -10.75 -10.18
C GLY A 52 8.25 -10.01 -8.92
N SER A 53 8.21 -10.71 -7.80
CA SER A 53 7.67 -10.23 -6.51
C SER A 53 8.26 -8.88 -6.06
N GLU A 54 9.55 -8.64 -6.30
CA GLU A 54 10.24 -7.39 -5.92
C GLU A 54 9.78 -6.18 -6.75
N LEU A 55 9.58 -6.35 -8.06
CA LEU A 55 9.09 -5.28 -8.94
C LEU A 55 7.67 -4.87 -8.56
N ILE A 56 6.84 -5.86 -8.24
CA ILE A 56 5.47 -5.66 -7.76
C ILE A 56 5.47 -4.94 -6.43
N LEU A 57 6.29 -5.38 -5.47
CA LEU A 57 6.38 -4.73 -4.16
C LEU A 57 6.85 -3.28 -4.28
N SER A 58 7.80 -2.98 -5.18
CA SER A 58 8.24 -1.62 -5.45
C SER A 58 7.10 -0.76 -6.00
N ALA A 59 6.39 -1.24 -7.02
CA ALA A 59 5.25 -0.56 -7.61
C ALA A 59 4.10 -0.36 -6.60
N LEU A 60 3.84 -1.36 -5.76
CA LEU A 60 2.84 -1.27 -4.70
C LEU A 60 3.22 -0.22 -3.66
N ARG A 61 4.48 -0.16 -3.20
CA ARG A 61 4.96 0.83 -2.23
C ARG A 61 4.95 2.27 -2.76
N MET A 62 4.91 2.46 -4.09
CA MET A 62 4.76 3.79 -4.69
C MET A 62 3.32 4.31 -4.65
N GLN A 63 2.33 3.42 -4.64
CA GLN A 63 0.90 3.82 -4.68
C GLN A 63 0.14 3.53 -3.39
N TYR A 64 0.57 2.51 -2.65
CA TYR A 64 -0.10 1.97 -1.48
C TYR A 64 0.86 1.84 -0.30
N TRP A 65 0.34 2.21 0.86
CA TRP A 65 0.94 1.96 2.15
C TRP A 65 0.15 0.85 2.83
N ILE A 66 0.58 -0.40 2.62
CA ILE A 66 -0.07 -1.58 3.20
C ILE A 66 0.30 -1.62 4.69
N ILE A 67 -0.65 -1.26 5.56
CA ILE A 67 -0.49 -1.36 7.00
C ILE A 67 -0.79 -2.79 7.42
N SER A 68 0.21 -3.47 7.97
CA SER A 68 -0.02 -4.70 8.71
C SER A 68 -0.58 -4.32 10.08
N ALA A 69 -1.89 -4.50 10.28
CA ALA A 69 -2.39 -4.64 11.64
C ALA A 69 -1.75 -5.92 12.19
N ARG A 70 -0.92 -5.84 13.25
CA ARG A 70 -0.50 -7.03 13.99
C ARG A 70 -1.70 -7.53 14.79
N THR A 71 -2.71 -8.06 14.11
CA THR A 71 -3.77 -8.83 14.76
C THR A 71 -3.24 -10.24 14.95
N LYS A 72 -3.14 -10.68 16.20
CA LYS A 72 -2.89 -12.07 16.56
C LYS A 72 -4.10 -12.90 16.14
N SER A 73 -4.17 -13.27 14.87
CA SER A 73 -5.16 -14.23 14.37
C SER A 73 -4.50 -15.06 13.29
N HIS A 74 -4.49 -16.36 13.54
CA HIS A 74 -3.82 -17.41 12.80
C HIS A 74 -4.54 -17.65 11.45
N GLU A 75 -4.28 -16.83 10.44
CA GLU A 75 -4.70 -17.15 9.07
C GLU A 75 -3.52 -17.03 8.13
N LYS A 76 -3.15 -18.19 7.57
CA LYS A 76 -2.01 -18.36 6.68
C LYS A 76 -2.30 -17.62 5.37
N MET A 77 -1.75 -16.43 5.23
CA MET A 77 -1.60 -15.79 3.93
C MET A 77 -0.38 -16.39 3.23
N CYS A 78 -0.50 -16.65 1.93
CA CYS A 78 0.56 -17.24 1.10
C CYS A 78 1.93 -16.56 1.36
N PRO A 79 3.04 -17.32 1.39
CA PRO A 79 4.37 -16.88 1.85
C PRO A 79 5.09 -15.87 0.94
N LEU A 80 4.36 -15.07 0.17
CA LEU A 80 4.91 -14.08 -0.77
C LEU A 80 5.00 -12.66 -0.17
N PHE A 81 5.01 -12.54 1.16
CA PHE A 81 5.35 -11.32 1.90
C PHE A 81 6.49 -11.57 2.86
#